data_AF-A0A0B6AS55-F1
#
_entry.id   AF-A0A0B6AS55-F1
#
_cell.length_a   1.000
_cell.length_b   1.000
_cell.length_c   1.000
_cell.angle_alpha   90.00
_cell.angle_beta   90.00
_cell.angle_gamma   90.00
#
_symmetry.space_group_name_H-M   'P 1'
#
loop_
_entity.id
_entity.type
_entity.pdbx_description
1 polymer ?
#
loop_
_entity_poly.entity_id
_entity_poly.type
_entity_poly.pdbx_seq_one_letter_code
_entity_poly.pdbx_strand_id
1 'polypeptide(L)'
;MTNFFLHAKRRPNLLNHGTGAFYQIRHYGKEDVSVMSAVIKALTVIAETNRSAIKNDVWVFSSYIVEGLQKEEWLKMDEEFLNQLLKNLAKACEKKGASMLIE
;
A
#
# COMPACT_ATOMS: atom_id res chain seq x y z
N MET A 1 -31.39 16.78 -29.45
CA MET A 1 -30.76 15.64 -30.14
C MET A 1 -29.25 15.74 -29.90
N THR A 2 -28.78 15.29 -28.75
CA THR A 2 -28.18 13.95 -28.52
C THR A 2 -26.82 13.81 -29.19
N ASN A 3 -25.76 13.98 -28.39
CA ASN A 3 -24.61 13.09 -28.49
C ASN A 3 -24.24 12.64 -27.06
N PHE A 4 -25.06 11.70 -26.59
CA PHE A 4 -24.67 10.66 -25.65
C PHE A 4 -23.46 9.90 -26.22
N PHE A 5 -22.59 9.40 -25.33
CA PHE A 5 -21.40 8.59 -25.63
C PHE A 5 -20.14 9.37 -26.01
N LEU A 6 -19.48 9.95 -25.02
CA LEU A 6 -18.05 9.69 -24.77
C LEU A 6 -17.79 9.80 -23.25
N HIS A 7 -18.57 9.04 -22.47
CA HIS A 7 -18.14 8.62 -21.14
C HIS A 7 -17.01 7.59 -21.34
N ALA A 8 -15.80 8.07 -21.59
CA ALA A 8 -14.60 7.33 -21.26
C ALA A 8 -14.63 7.16 -19.73
N LYS A 9 -15.18 6.02 -19.31
CA LYS A 9 -15.31 5.54 -17.94
C LYS A 9 -13.91 5.48 -17.33
N ARG A 10 -13.39 6.62 -16.87
CA ARG A 10 -12.18 6.70 -16.06
C ARG A 10 -12.45 5.82 -14.86
N ARG A 11 -11.84 4.62 -14.84
CA ARG A 11 -11.83 3.81 -13.63
C ARG A 11 -11.18 4.71 -12.57
N PRO A 12 -11.82 4.97 -11.43
CA PRO A 12 -11.11 5.62 -10.34
C PRO A 12 -9.99 4.67 -9.92
N ASN A 13 -8.76 4.94 -10.37
CA ASN A 13 -7.59 4.38 -9.72
C ASN A 13 -7.64 4.86 -8.28
N LEU A 14 -7.35 3.97 -7.33
CA LEU A 14 -7.40 4.23 -5.88
C LEU A 14 -6.68 5.54 -5.49
N LEU A 15 -5.71 5.95 -6.31
CA LEU A 15 -4.84 7.12 -6.17
C LEU A 15 -5.49 8.48 -6.52
N ASN A 16 -6.61 8.51 -7.25
CA ASN A 16 -7.19 9.77 -7.75
C ASN A 16 -8.21 10.43 -6.79
N HIS A 17 -8.68 9.72 -5.76
CA HIS A 17 -9.59 10.27 -4.75
C HIS A 17 -8.98 10.11 -3.36
N GLY A 18 -8.23 11.13 -2.91
CA GLY A 18 -7.85 11.27 -1.50
C GLY A 18 -6.38 11.02 -1.17
N THR A 19 -5.46 11.77 -1.81
CA THR A 19 -4.04 11.83 -1.41
C THR A 19 -3.84 12.24 0.06
N GLY A 20 -4.81 12.95 0.67
CA GLY A 20 -4.75 13.39 2.06
C GLY A 20 -4.79 12.24 3.09
N ALA A 21 -5.70 11.27 2.96
CA ALA A 21 -5.82 10.19 3.95
C ALA A 21 -4.60 9.26 3.91
N PHE A 22 -4.10 8.96 2.71
CA PHE A 22 -2.87 8.19 2.50
C PHE A 22 -1.63 8.92 3.02
N TYR A 23 -1.54 10.23 2.78
CA TYR A 23 -0.53 11.08 3.38
C TYR A 23 -0.58 10.99 4.90
N GLN A 24 -1.77 11.12 5.50
CA GLN A 24 -1.95 11.12 6.95
C GLN A 24 -1.55 9.79 7.59
N ILE A 25 -1.98 8.67 7.01
CA ILE A 25 -1.62 7.32 7.50
C ILE A 25 -0.09 7.19 7.55
N ARG A 26 0.58 7.47 6.42
CA ARG A 26 2.04 7.39 6.37
C ARG A 26 2.69 8.43 7.28
N HIS A 27 2.25 9.69 7.26
CA HIS A 27 2.91 10.78 7.99
C HIS A 27 2.78 10.67 9.51
N TYR A 28 1.60 10.32 10.01
CA TYR A 28 1.34 10.26 11.46
C TYR A 28 1.57 8.87 12.06
N GLY A 29 1.50 7.81 11.26
CA GLY A 29 1.73 6.46 11.75
C GLY A 29 3.18 5.97 11.65
N LYS A 30 4.07 6.71 10.98
CA LYS A 30 5.46 6.29 10.70
C LYS A 30 6.33 6.07 11.94
N GLU A 31 5.91 6.51 13.12
CA GLU A 31 6.65 6.35 14.38
C GLU A 31 6.05 5.24 15.27
N ASP A 32 4.94 4.62 14.83
CA ASP A 32 4.23 3.59 15.61
C ASP A 32 4.16 2.27 14.83
N VAL A 33 4.94 1.29 15.31
CA VAL A 33 5.02 -0.07 14.73
C VAL A 33 3.66 -0.76 14.74
N SER A 34 2.83 -0.53 15.76
CA SER A 34 1.50 -1.14 15.88
C SER A 34 0.57 -0.60 14.80
N VAL A 35 0.57 0.72 14.59
CA VAL A 35 -0.20 1.39 13.52
C VAL A 35 0.23 0.88 12.16
N MET A 36 1.53 0.91 11.86
CA MET A 36 2.03 0.46 10.55
C MET A 36 1.79 -1.03 10.30
N SER A 37 1.92 -1.86 11.34
CA SER A 37 1.59 -3.28 11.22
C SER A 37 0.12 -3.52 10.87
N ALA A 38 -0.80 -2.74 11.46
CA ALA A 38 -2.23 -2.85 11.17
C ALA A 38 -2.55 -2.43 9.74
N VAL A 39 -1.92 -1.35 9.26
CA VAL A 39 -2.05 -0.88 7.87
C VAL A 39 -1.57 -1.95 6.89
N ILE A 40 -0.36 -2.50 7.08
CA ILE A 40 0.20 -3.52 6.17
C ILE A 40 -0.67 -4.79 6.17
N LYS A 41 -1.17 -5.22 7.33
CA LYS A 41 -2.10 -6.36 7.43
C LYS A 41 -3.41 -6.11 6.69
N ALA A 42 -4.00 -4.91 6.85
CA ALA A 42 -5.22 -4.55 6.13
C ALA A 42 -5.01 -4.56 4.61
N LEU A 43 -3.90 -4.00 4.13
CA LEU A 43 -3.54 -4.03 2.71
C LEU A 43 -3.35 -5.46 2.19
N THR A 44 -2.80 -6.34 3.02
CA THR A 44 -2.62 -7.77 2.66
C THR A 44 -3.97 -8.45 2.45
N VAL A 45 -4.92 -8.27 3.37
CA VAL A 45 -6.29 -8.83 3.25
C VAL A 45 -7.00 -8.30 2.00
N ILE A 46 -6.85 -7.00 1.70
CA ILE A 46 -7.41 -6.40 0.48
C ILE A 46 -6.80 -7.07 -0.76
N ALA A 47 -5.48 -7.26 -0.80
CA ALA A 47 -4.81 -7.90 -1.92
C ALA A 47 -5.23 -9.37 -2.09
N GLU A 48 -5.35 -10.14 -1.01
CA GLU A 48 -5.73 -11.57 -1.05
C GLU A 48 -7.13 -11.80 -1.63
N THR A 49 -8.06 -10.87 -1.39
CA THR A 49 -9.48 -11.04 -1.71
C THR A 49 -9.91 -10.36 -3.02
N ASN A 50 -8.99 -9.71 -3.74
CA ASN A 50 -9.32 -8.93 -4.92
C ASN A 50 -8.55 -9.34 -6.19
N ARG A 51 -9.06 -8.87 -7.33
CA ARG A 51 -8.47 -9.09 -8.66
C ARG A 51 -7.15 -8.34 -8.86
N SER A 52 -6.37 -8.80 -9.83
CA SER A 52 -5.03 -8.28 -10.18
C SER A 52 -4.93 -6.75 -10.30
N ALA A 53 -5.95 -6.07 -10.83
CA ALA A 53 -5.97 -4.61 -10.90
C ALA A 53 -5.88 -3.94 -9.52
N ILE A 54 -6.64 -4.44 -8.54
CA ILE A 54 -6.61 -3.92 -7.17
C ILE A 54 -5.32 -4.32 -6.46
N LYS A 55 -4.81 -5.53 -6.70
CA LYS A 55 -3.50 -5.97 -6.18
C LYS A 55 -2.37 -5.03 -6.63
N ASN A 56 -2.41 -4.57 -7.88
CA ASN A 56 -1.45 -3.58 -8.38
C ASN A 56 -1.61 -2.22 -7.70
N ASP A 57 -2.83 -1.72 -7.51
CA ASP A 57 -3.08 -0.47 -6.79
C ASP A 57 -2.58 -0.54 -5.33
N VAL A 58 -2.85 -1.66 -4.65
CA VAL A 58 -2.33 -1.94 -3.30
C VAL A 58 -0.80 -1.92 -3.31
N TRP A 59 -0.17 -2.63 -4.24
CA TRP A 59 1.30 -2.67 -4.35
C TRP A 59 1.93 -1.29 -4.51
N VAL A 60 1.35 -0.45 -5.38
CA VAL A 60 1.81 0.93 -5.59
C VAL A 60 1.66 1.75 -4.31
N PHE A 61 0.52 1.64 -3.63
CA PHE A 61 0.30 2.38 -2.39
C PHE A 61 1.23 1.91 -1.27
N SER A 62 1.47 0.62 -1.14
CA SER A 62 2.40 0.07 -0.15
C SER A 62 3.83 0.54 -0.41
N SER A 63 4.24 0.65 -1.68
CA SER A 63 5.55 1.20 -2.05
C SER A 63 5.73 2.63 -1.52
N TYR A 64 4.69 3.45 -1.63
CA TYR A 64 4.65 4.80 -1.06
C TYR A 64 4.72 4.82 0.48
N ILE A 65 4.10 3.85 1.15
CA ILE A 65 4.22 3.72 2.61
C ILE A 65 5.67 3.40 2.99
N VAL A 66 6.28 2.38 2.37
CA VAL A 66 7.65 1.96 2.69
C VAL A 66 8.67 3.07 2.44
N GLU A 67 8.52 3.86 1.38
CA GLU A 67 9.37 5.04 1.15
C GLU A 67 9.29 6.05 2.32
N GLY A 68 8.15 6.12 3.01
CA GLY A 68 8.01 6.90 4.23
C GLY A 68 8.68 6.26 5.43
N LEU A 69 8.57 4.94 5.59
CA LEU A 69 9.17 4.21 6.72
C LEU A 69 10.69 4.17 6.66
N GLN A 70 11.28 4.10 5.46
CA GLN A 70 12.73 4.18 5.22
C GLN A 70 13.36 5.53 5.64
N LYS A 71 12.54 6.55 5.93
CA LYS A 71 13.02 7.87 6.40
C LYS A 71 13.03 7.98 7.92
N GLU A 72 12.60 6.94 8.63
CA GLU A 72 12.53 6.91 10.08
C GLU A 72 13.57 5.96 10.66
N GLU A 73 14.03 6.26 11.88
CA GLU A 73 14.89 5.35 12.64
C GLU A 73 14.02 4.33 13.39
N TRP A 74 14.10 3.07 12.98
CA TRP A 74 13.38 1.97 13.64
C TRP A 74 14.32 1.16 14.51
N LEU A 75 13.76 0.53 15.55
CA LEU A 75 14.47 -0.54 16.22
C LEU A 75 14.53 -1.74 15.28
N LYS A 76 15.69 -2.40 15.21
CA LYS A 76 15.92 -3.56 14.33
C LYS A 76 14.84 -4.64 14.41
N MET A 77 14.31 -4.91 15.61
CA MET A 77 13.26 -5.91 15.79
C MET A 77 11.93 -5.48 15.14
N ASP A 78 11.62 -4.18 15.18
CA ASP A 78 10.44 -3.61 14.53
C ASP A 78 10.60 -3.63 13.00
N GLU A 79 11.79 -3.30 12.48
CA GLU A 79 12.11 -3.42 11.05
C GLU A 79 11.92 -4.86 10.55
N GLU A 80 12.51 -5.83 11.25
CA GLU A 80 12.41 -7.25 10.91
C GLU A 80 10.93 -7.71 10.91
N PHE A 81 10.17 -7.28 11.91
CA PHE A 81 8.74 -7.58 12.02
C PHE A 81 7.94 -6.97 10.86
N LEU A 82 8.12 -5.67 10.58
CA LEU A 82 7.44 -4.98 9.49
C LEU A 82 7.83 -5.57 8.13
N ASN A 83 9.11 -5.90 7.93
CA ASN A 83 9.62 -6.57 6.73
C ASN A 83 9.00 -7.95 6.53
N GLN A 84 8.71 -8.68 7.60
CA GLN A 84 7.99 -9.96 7.50
C GLN A 84 6.54 -9.76 7.02
N LEU A 85 5.86 -8.69 7.46
CA LEU A 85 4.53 -8.35 6.96
C LEU A 85 4.55 -7.91 5.49
N LEU A 86 5.54 -7.10 5.09
CA LEU A 86 5.73 -6.65 3.71
C LEU A 86 5.99 -7.82 2.74
N LYS A 87 6.73 -8.85 3.18
CA LYS A 87 6.92 -10.09 2.40
C LYS A 87 5.60 -10.83 2.18
N ASN A 88 4.71 -10.85 3.17
CA ASN A 88 3.39 -11.49 3.02
C ASN A 88 2.52 -10.70 2.04
N LEU A 89 2.52 -9.38 2.16
CA LEU A 89 1.84 -8.48 1.22
C LEU A 89 2.33 -8.66 -0.22
N ALA A 90 3.64 -8.78 -0.44
CA ALA A 90 4.21 -9.02 -1.76
C ALA A 90 3.71 -10.33 -2.38
N LYS A 91 3.57 -11.39 -1.57
CA LYS A 91 2.97 -12.66 -2.00
C LYS A 91 1.50 -12.47 -2.39
N ALA A 92 0.72 -11.78 -1.55
CA ALA A 92 -0.69 -11.50 -1.83
C ALA A 92 -0.89 -10.69 -3.13
N CYS A 93 0.03 -9.76 -3.41
CA CYS A 93 0.07 -8.95 -4.63
C CYS A 93 0.67 -9.66 -5.85
N GLU A 94 1.05 -10.94 -5.74
CA GLU A 94 1.67 -11.73 -6.81
C GLU A 94 3.01 -11.16 -7.32
N LYS A 95 3.71 -10.38 -6.49
CA LYS A 95 5.01 -9.77 -6.81
C LYS A 95 6.18 -10.61 -6.29
N LYS A 96 6.19 -11.90 -6.61
CA LYS A 96 7.26 -12.83 -6.20
C LYS A 96 8.62 -12.30 -6.68
N GLY A 97 9.55 -12.08 -5.75
CA GLY A 97 10.91 -11.62 -6.05
C GLY A 97 11.10 -10.10 -6.08
N ALA A 98 10.04 -9.30 -6.07
CA ALA A 98 10.14 -7.85 -5.81
C ALA A 98 10.03 -7.64 -4.30
N SER A 99 11.04 -7.02 -3.69
CA SER A 99 11.01 -6.69 -2.27
C SER A 99 11.07 -5.18 -2.07
N MET A 100 10.03 -4.65 -1.45
CA MET A 100 10.01 -3.33 -0.84
C MET A 100 10.17 -3.56 0.66
N LEU A 101 11.41 -3.45 1.13
CA LEU A 101 11.79 -3.67 2.54
C LEU A 101 12.29 -2.35 3.12
N ILE A 102 12.15 -2.23 4.43
CA ILE A 102 12.79 -1.21 5.24
C ILE A 102 14.27 -1.66 5.40
N GLU A 103 15.22 -0.79 5.08
CA GLU A 103 16.67 -1.03 5.10
C GLU A 103 17.36 -0.15 6.14
#